data_AF-A0AAE3LF51-F1
#
_entry.id   AF-A0AAE3LF51-F1
#
_cell.length_a   1.000
_cell.length_b   1.000
_cell.length_c   1.000
_cell.angle_alpha   90.00
_cell.angle_beta   90.00
_cell.angle_gamma   90.00
#
_symmetry.space_group_name_H-M   'P 1'
#
loop_
_entity.id
_entity.type
_entity.pdbx_description
1 polymer ?
#
loop_
_entity_poly.entity_id
_entity_poly.type
_entity_poly.pdbx_seq_one_letter_code
_entity_poly.pdbx_strand_id
1 'polypeptide(L)' 'MALETCGSCGEQVPFADTVHVLVHTKGEDGVIDSYICRDCYEEYLQPVVESPGSSDEGASVDSASR' A
#
# COMPACT_ATOMS: atom_id res chain seq x y z
N MET A 1 13.40 -23.28 9.89
CA MET A 1 12.85 -22.13 9.14
C MET A 1 12.82 -20.94 10.08
N ALA A 2 13.26 -19.77 9.62
CA ALA A 2 13.10 -18.53 10.40
C ALA A 2 11.63 -18.08 10.32
N LEU A 3 11.14 -17.49 11.42
CA LEU A 3 9.81 -16.90 11.52
C LEU A 3 9.95 -15.39 11.60
N GLU A 4 8.96 -14.68 11.07
CA GLU A 4 8.80 -13.23 11.19
C GLU A 4 7.41 -12.90 11.71
N THR A 5 7.31 -11.79 12.43
CA THR A 5 6.04 -11.21 12.83
C THR A 5 5.45 -10.41 11.67
N CYS A 6 4.24 -10.73 11.26
CA CYS A 6 3.51 -9.91 10.29
C CYS A 6 3.20 -8.53 10.90
N GLY A 7 3.67 -7.46 10.28
CA GLY A 7 3.42 -6.08 10.72
C GLY A 7 1.96 -5.63 10.63
N SER A 8 1.09 -6.39 9.95
CA SER A 8 -0.34 -6.11 9.81
C SER A 8 -1.19 -6.85 10.85
N CYS A 9 -1.11 -8.20 10.91
CA CYS A 9 -1.95 -9.02 11.78
C CYS A 9 -1.26 -9.49 13.07
N GLY A 10 0.07 -9.34 13.19
CA GLY A 10 0.85 -9.74 14.37
C GLY A 10 1.15 -11.25 14.46
N GLU A 11 0.73 -12.06 13.50
CA GLU A 11 1.02 -13.50 13.50
C GLU A 11 2.49 -13.82 13.20
N GLN A 12 2.98 -14.91 13.77
CA GLN A 12 4.29 -15.49 13.47
C GLN A 12 4.18 -16.39 12.24
N VAL A 13 4.79 -15.98 11.13
CA VAL A 13 4.73 -16.70 9.85
C VAL A 13 6.13 -17.06 9.34
N PRO A 14 6.29 -18.11 8.50
CA PRO A 14 7.58 -18.40 7.88
C PRO A 14 8.10 -17.19 7.09
N PHE A 15 9.39 -16.88 7.23
CA PHE A 15 10.03 -15.79 6.47
C PHE A 15 9.83 -15.93 4.95
N ALA A 16 9.76 -17.16 4.43
CA ALA A 16 9.52 -17.41 3.01
C ALA A 16 8.10 -17.00 2.53
N ASP A 17 7.17 -16.80 3.47
CA ASP A 17 5.77 -16.45 3.23
C ASP A 17 5.47 -14.98 3.62
N THR A 18 6.51 -14.17 3.79
CA THR A 18 6.40 -12.72 3.95
C THR A 18 6.88 -11.97 2.72
N VAL A 19 6.39 -10.74 2.57
CA VAL A 19 6.88 -9.72 1.66
C VAL A 19 7.52 -8.62 2.48
N HIS A 20 8.72 -8.20 2.10
CA HIS A 20 9.39 -7.05 2.71
C HIS A 20 8.83 -5.76 2.11
N VAL A 21 8.24 -4.93 2.95
CA VAL A 21 7.64 -3.65 2.57
C VAL A 21 8.52 -2.51 3.07
N LEU A 22 9.02 -1.71 2.14
CA LEU A 22 9.77 -0.50 2.40
C LEU A 22 9.09 0.69 1.72
N VAL A 23 8.53 1.61 2.51
CA VAL A 23 7.82 2.80 2.00
C VAL A 23 8.42 4.06 2.59
N HIS A 24 8.85 4.97 1.72
CA HIS A 24 9.27 6.32 2.10
C HIS A 24 8.05 7.25 2.07
N THR A 25 7.47 7.58 3.23
CA THR A 25 6.17 8.27 3.30
C THR A 25 6.25 9.78 3.05
N LYS A 26 7.47 10.34 2.93
CA LYS A 26 7.74 11.81 2.83
C LYS A 26 7.08 12.65 3.95
N GLY A 27 6.48 12.01 4.97
CA GLY A 27 5.86 12.62 6.14
C GLY A 27 6.65 12.33 7.41
N GLU A 28 6.09 12.69 8.57
CA GLU A 28 6.75 12.55 9.88
C GLU A 28 7.08 11.10 10.24
N ASP A 29 6.31 10.14 9.73
CA ASP A 29 6.54 8.70 9.91
C ASP A 29 7.82 8.21 9.22
N GLY A 30 8.40 9.01 8.32
CA GLY A 30 9.68 8.75 7.68
C GLY A 30 9.68 7.54 6.75
N VAL A 31 10.08 6.38 7.27
CA VAL A 31 10.22 5.13 6.53
C VAL A 31 9.45 4.02 7.26
N ILE A 32 8.53 3.39 6.54
CA ILE A 32 7.88 2.15 6.97
C ILE A 32 8.76 1.02 6.46
N ASP A 33 9.27 0.19 7.39
CA ASP A 33 10.10 -1.00 7.12
C ASP A 33 9.49 -2.18 7.90
N SER A 34 8.86 -3.12 7.19
CA SER A 34 8.11 -4.21 7.83
C SER A 34 7.99 -5.44 6.93
N TYR A 35 7.88 -6.63 7.54
CA TYR A 35 7.51 -7.86 6.86
C TYR A 35 6.00 -8.09 6.98
N ILE A 36 5.33 -8.36 5.87
CA ILE A 36 3.87 -8.57 5.80
C ILE A 36 3.59 -9.96 5.22
N CYS A 37 2.69 -10.73 5.82
CA CYS A 37 2.31 -12.03 5.26
C CYS A 37 1.56 -11.84 3.92
N ARG A 38 1.62 -12.85 3.04
CA ARG A 38 0.98 -12.77 1.71
C ARG A 38 -0.52 -12.47 1.77
N ASP A 39 -1.21 -12.99 2.78
CA ASP A 39 -2.66 -12.79 2.94
C ASP A 39 -3.00 -11.33 3.30
N CYS A 40 -2.16 -10.67 4.09
CA CYS A 40 -2.37 -9.27 4.47
C CYS A 40 -1.75 -8.27 3.47
N TYR A 41 -0.92 -8.73 2.53
CA TYR A 41 -0.11 -7.84 1.69
C TYR A 41 -0.94 -6.84 0.87
N GLU A 42 -2.01 -7.30 0.21
CA GLU A 42 -2.84 -6.44 -0.64
C GLU A 42 -3.61 -5.40 0.18
N GLU A 43 -4.23 -5.80 1.29
CA GLU A 43 -4.98 -4.91 2.18
C GLU A 43 -4.06 -3.87 2.86
N TYR A 44 -2.87 -4.31 3.29
CA TYR A 44 -1.91 -3.42 3.95
C TYR A 44 -1.40 -2.32 3.02
N LEU A 45 -1.25 -2.60 1.72
CA LEU A 45 -0.72 -1.64 0.76
C LEU A 45 -1.76 -0.72 0.13
N GLN A 46 -3.04 -1.11 0.04
CA GLN A 46 -4.11 -0.31 -0.56
C GLN A 46 -4.10 1.18 -0.14
N PRO A 47 -4.05 1.51 1.17
CA PRO A 47 -4.04 2.90 1.62
C PRO A 47 -2.78 3.69 1.18
N VAL A 48 -1.66 3.00 0.96
CA VAL A 48 -0.39 3.61 0.56
C VAL A 48 -0.38 3.95 -0.93
N VAL A 49 -0.98 3.10 -1.78
CA VAL A 49 -1.00 3.28 -3.24
C VAL A 49 -2.16 4.16 -3.70
N GLU A 50 -3.29 4.15 -3.00
CA GLU A 50 -4.49 4.94 -3.35
C GLU A 50 -4.45 6.39 -2.83
N SER A 51 -3.25 6.99 -2.70
CA SER A 51 -3.15 8.43 -2.43
C SER A 51 -4.05 9.22 -3.39
N PRO A 52 -4.82 10.23 -2.89
CA PRO A 52 -5.95 10.84 -3.59
C PRO A 52 -5.50 11.57 -4.85
N GLY A 53 -5.53 10.83 -5.95
CA GLY A 53 -5.14 11.28 -7.29
C GLY A 53 -5.73 10.41 -8.40
N SER A 54 -6.68 9.53 -8.07
CA SER A 54 -7.54 8.88 -9.06
C SER A 54 -8.53 9.90 -9.65
N SER A 55 -7.98 10.78 -10.49
CA SER A 55 -8.50 11.11 -11.81
C SER A 55 -10.00 10.82 -12.04
N ASP A 56 -10.87 11.62 -11.46
CA ASP A 56 -12.25 11.77 -11.91
C ASP A 56 -12.43 13.24 -12.27
N GLU A 57 -12.28 13.56 -13.56
CA GLU A 57 -12.84 14.70 -14.32
C GLU A 57 -12.02 14.90 -15.60
N GLY A 58 -12.08 13.88 -16.45
CA GLY A 58 -11.67 13.94 -17.85
C GLY A 58 -12.86 13.56 -18.73
N ALA A 59 -13.92 14.37 -18.75
CA ALA A 59 -14.97 14.27 -19.76
C ALA A 59 -15.31 15.64 -20.36
N SER A 60 -14.62 15.86 -21.47
CA SER A 60 -15.00 16.62 -22.66
C SER A 60 -15.21 18.14 -22.57
N VAL A 61 -14.21 18.81 -23.14
CA VAL A 61 -14.27 20.08 -23.84
C VAL A 61 -15.54 20.32 -24.68
N ASP A 62 -16.00 21.57 -24.60
CA ASP A 62 -16.60 22.45 -25.62
C ASP A 62 -17.55 21.87 -26.68
N SER A 63 -18.78 22.39 -26.70
CA SER A 63 -19.48 22.69 -27.96
C SER A 63 -20.52 23.79 -27.73
N ALA A 64 -20.19 24.98 -28.20
CA ALA A 64 -21.10 26.10 -28.42
C ALA A 64 -22.45 25.68 -29.04
N SER A 65 -23.56 26.29 -28.58
CA SER A 65 -24.67 26.72 -29.45
C SER A 65 -25.80 27.45 -28.68
N ARG A 66 -25.94 28.73 -29.03
CA ARG A 66 -27.15 29.59 -29.05
C ARG A 66 -27.66 30.17 -27.74
#